data_AF-A9P9F6-F1
#
_entry.id   AF-A9P9F6-F1
#
_cell.length_a   1.000
_cell.length_b   1.000
_cell.length_c   1.000
_cell.angle_alpha   90.00
_cell.angle_beta   90.00
_cell.angle_gamma   90.00
#
_symmetry.space_group_name_H-M   'P 1'
#
loop_
_entity.id
_entity.type
_entity.pdbx_description
1 polymer ?
#
loop_
_entity_poly.entity_id
_entity_poly.type
_entity_poly.pdbx_seq_one_letter_code
_entity_poly.pdbx_strand_id
1 'polypeptide(L)' 'MVYWIGDIIVTYTLPVMLTSIGLVGIFSIYAAVCVISWIFVFLKVPETKGMPLEVITEFFAVGARQAAAAKN' A
#
# COMPACT_ATOMS: atom_id res chain seq x y z
N MET A 1 3.78 6.06 -11.22
CA MET A 1 3.37 7.44 -10.96
C MET A 1 2.87 7.65 -9.54
N VAL A 2 1.96 6.82 -9.01
CA VAL A 2 1.47 6.94 -7.62
C VAL A 2 2.60 6.93 -6.58
N TYR A 3 3.59 6.05 -6.72
CA TYR A 3 4.78 6.00 -5.86
C TYR A 3 5.52 7.35 -5.81
N TRP A 4 5.87 7.89 -6.98
CA TRP A 4 6.58 9.16 -7.10
C TRP A 4 5.81 10.34 -6.50
N ILE A 5 4.50 10.38 -6.69
CA ILE A 5 3.64 11.43 -6.13
C ILE A 5 3.58 11.31 -4.60
N GLY A 6 3.46 10.09 -4.07
CA GLY A 6 3.47 9.84 -2.63
C GLY A 6 4.77 10.28 -1.97
N ASP A 7 5.91 9.99 -2.60
CA ASP A 7 7.24 10.37 -2.11
C ASP A 7 7.42 11.89 -2.05
N ILE A 8 6.94 12.60 -3.07
CA ILE A 8 6.91 14.07 -3.11
C ILE A 8 6.05 14.64 -1.97
N ILE A 9 4.84 14.10 -1.76
CA ILE A 9 3.93 14.55 -0.70
C ILE A 9 4.57 14.35 0.67
N VAL A 10 5.15 13.17 0.93
CA VAL A 10 5.84 12.88 2.19
C VAL A 10 6.99 13.85 2.41
N THR A 11 7.82 14.09 1.39
CA THR A 11 8.97 15.00 1.47
C THR A 11 8.56 16.43 1.84
N TYR A 12 7.47 16.95 1.26
CA TYR A 12 7.00 18.30 1.58
C TYR A 12 6.26 18.39 2.92
N THR A 13 5.55 17.34 3.32
CA THR A 13 4.74 17.34 4.54
C THR A 13 5.56 17.03 5.80
N LEU A 14 6.68 16.29 5.66
CA LEU A 14 7.61 15.98 6.75
C LEU A 14 8.10 17.21 7.53
N PRO A 15 8.72 18.24 6.91
CA PRO A 15 9.21 19.40 7.66
C PRO A 15 8.07 20.19 8.33
N VAL A 16 6.89 20.25 7.71
CA VAL A 16 5.70 20.95 8.25
C VAL A 16 5.14 20.23 9.48
N MET A 17 5.04 18.91 9.44
CA MET A 17 4.60 18.12 10.60
C MET A 17 5.66 18.11 11.71
N LEU A 18 6.95 18.23 11.35
CA LEU A 18 8.05 18.15 12.32
C LEU A 18 8.06 19.38 13.21
N THR A 19 7.82 20.55 12.62
CA THR A 19 7.72 21.82 13.36
C THR A 19 6.43 21.94 14.16
N SER A 20 5.36 21.24 13.76
CA SER A 20 4.04 21.37 14.40
C SER A 20 3.79 20.36 15.52
N ILE A 21 4.17 19.10 15.34
CA ILE A 21 3.84 17.97 16.25
C ILE A 21 5.11 17.45 16.96
N GLY A 22 6.29 17.82 16.45
CA GLY A 22 7.56 17.33 16.95
C GLY A 22 7.92 15.93 16.47
N LEU A 23 9.13 15.50 16.81
CA LEU A 23 9.76 14.29 16.27
C LEU A 23 8.97 13.02 16.63
N VAL A 24 8.53 12.89 17.88
CA VAL A 24 7.77 11.73 18.37
C VAL A 24 6.41 11.58 17.66
N GLY A 25 5.73 12.69 17.36
CA GLY A 25 4.45 12.68 16.67
C GLY A 25 4.57 12.19 15.23
N ILE A 26 5.58 12.67 14.51
CA ILE A 26 5.86 12.20 13.15
C ILE A 26 6.15 10.71 13.12
N PHE A 27 7.13 10.25 13.91
CA PHE A 27 7.58 8.86 13.85
C PHE A 27 6.46 7.88 14.22
N SER A 28 5.58 8.27 15.14
CA SER A 28 4.40 7.47 15.50
C SER A 28 3.35 7.41 14.39
N ILE A 29 3.10 8.50 13.65
CA ILE A 29 2.21 8.49 12.47
C ILE A 29 2.76 7.58 11.37
N TYR A 30 4.04 7.70 11.02
CA TYR A 30 4.65 6.83 10.01
C TYR A 30 4.62 5.35 10.45
N ALA A 31 4.90 5.08 11.73
CA ALA A 31 4.80 3.73 12.27
C ALA A 31 3.37 3.16 12.15
N ALA A 32 2.34 3.95 12.45
CA ALA A 32 0.95 3.54 12.31
C ALA A 32 0.60 3.20 10.84
N VAL A 33 1.03 4.03 9.89
CA VAL A 33 0.82 3.80 8.45
C VAL A 33 1.55 2.53 7.99
N CYS A 34 2.76 2.27 8.48
CA CYS A 34 3.48 1.03 8.20
C CYS A 34 2.73 -0.21 8.71
N VAL A 35 2.17 -0.17 9.92
CA VAL A 35 1.39 -1.28 10.48
C VAL A 35 0.11 -1.52 9.66
N ILE A 36 -0.61 -0.47 9.28
CA ILE A 36 -1.79 -0.59 8.42
C ILE A 36 -1.43 -1.22 7.08
N SER A 37 -0.34 -0.76 6.46
CA SER A 37 0.15 -1.30 5.19
C SER A 37 0.57 -2.76 5.32
N TRP A 38 1.21 -3.13 6.43
CA TRP A 38 1.60 -4.50 6.72
C TRP A 38 0.37 -5.43 6.83
N ILE A 39 -0.67 -5.01 7.57
CA ILE A 39 -1.93 -5.76 7.67
C ILE A 39 -2.58 -5.93 6.29
N PHE A 40 -2.62 -4.86 5.50
CA PHE A 40 -3.18 -4.91 4.14
C PHE A 40 -2.42 -5.91 3.26
N VAL A 41 -1.09 -5.83 3.25
CA VAL A 41 -0.25 -6.76 2.47
C VAL A 41 -0.46 -8.19 2.92
N PHE A 42 -0.47 -8.43 4.24
CA PHE A 42 -0.67 -9.78 4.79
C PHE A 42 -2.01 -10.40 4.40
N LEU A 43 -3.09 -9.61 4.32
CA LEU A 43 -4.43 -10.12 4.00
C LEU A 43 -4.77 -10.13 2.51
N LYS A 44 -4.24 -9.19 1.72
CA LYS A 44 -4.67 -8.96 0.33
C LYS A 44 -3.63 -9.35 -0.71
N VAL A 45 -2.35 -9.47 -0.35
CA VAL A 45 -1.28 -9.79 -1.30
C VAL A 45 -0.92 -11.27 -1.14
N PRO A 46 -1.27 -12.12 -2.12
CA PRO A 46 -0.86 -13.52 -2.11
C PRO A 46 0.67 -13.63 -2.25
N GLU A 47 1.28 -14.62 -1.61
CA GLU A 47 2.72 -14.86 -1.73
C GLU A 47 3.06 -15.21 -3.19
N THR A 48 3.81 -14.35 -3.90
CA THR A 48 4.18 -14.56 -5.31
C THR A 48 5.50 -15.31 -5.51
N LYS A 49 6.15 -15.77 -4.43
CA LYS A 49 7.49 -16.35 -4.47
C LYS A 49 7.47 -17.73 -5.14
N GLY A 50 8.14 -17.86 -6.28
CA GLY A 50 8.27 -19.14 -6.99
C GLY A 50 7.10 -19.48 -7.91
N MET A 51 6.11 -18.58 -8.06
CA MET A 51 5.06 -18.76 -9.06
C MET A 51 5.52 -18.26 -10.44
N PRO A 52 5.19 -18.97 -11.53
CA PRO A 52 5.37 -18.47 -12.88
C PRO A 52 4.51 -17.22 -13.10
N LEU A 53 5.00 -16.27 -13.91
CA LEU A 53 4.29 -15.01 -14.21
C LEU A 53 2.87 -15.24 -14.76
N GLU A 54 2.67 -16.32 -15.51
CA GLU A 54 1.39 -16.72 -16.11
C GLU A 54 0.32 -16.99 -15.03
N VAL A 55 0.69 -17.71 -13.97
CA VAL A 55 -0.18 -18.04 -12.84
C VAL A 55 -0.57 -16.78 -12.06
N ILE A 56 0.35 -15.83 -11.89
CA ILE A 56 0.07 -14.54 -11.25
C ILE A 56 -0.97 -13.76 -12.06
N THR A 57 -0.84 -13.73 -13.39
CA THR A 57 -1.83 -13.05 -14.24
C THR A 57 -3.21 -13.70 -14.19
N GLU A 58 -3.30 -15.04 -14.13
CA GLU A 58 -4.57 -15.75 -13.97
C GLU A 58 -5.24 -15.46 -12.62
N PHE A 59 -4.49 -15.44 -11.52
CA PHE A 59 -5.01 -15.10 -10.20
C PHE A 59 -5.63 -13.68 -10.17
N PHE A 60 -4.96 -12.70 -10.78
CA PHE A 60 -5.50 -11.34 -10.88
C PHE A 60 -6.66 -11.23 -11.89
N ALA A 61 -6.65 -11.99 -12.98
CA ALA A 61 -7.74 -12.02 -13.95
C ALA A 61 -9.03 -12.64 -13.39
N VAL A 62 -8.92 -13.72 -12.59
CA VAL A 62 -10.08 -14.34 -11.91
C VAL A 62 -10.67 -13.38 -10.87
N GLY A 63 -9.83 -12.68 -10.10
CA GLY A 63 -10.28 -11.65 -9.17
C GLY A 63 -11.03 -10.50 -9.87
N ALA A 64 -10.54 -10.04 -11.01
CA ALA A 64 -11.22 -9.02 -11.83
C ALA A 64 -12.56 -9.51 -12.39
N ARG A 65 -12.64 -10.78 -12.79
CA ARG A 65 -13.87 -11.39 -13.33
C ARG A 65 -14.94 -11.59 -12.25
N GLN A 66 -14.55 -11.98 -11.02
CA GLN A 66 -15.46 -12.06 -9.87
C GLN A 66 -15.99 -10.69 -9.44
N ALA A 67 -15.14 -9.65 -9.45
CA ALA A 67 -15.58 -8.28 -9.17
C ALA A 67 -16.57 -7.74 -10.22
N ALA A 68 -16.41 -8.11 -11.49
CA ALA A 68 -17.34 -7.77 -12.56
C ALA A 68 -18.66 -8.54 -12.47
N ALA A 69 -18.63 -9.82 -12.08
CA ALA A 69 -19.83 -10.65 -11.93
C ALA A 69 -20.68 -10.23 -10.72
N ALA A 70 -20.07 -9.80 -9.60
CA ALA A 70 -20.77 -9.33 -8.41
C ALA A 70 -21.47 -7.95 -8.59
N LYS A 71 -21.28 -7.30 -9.75
CA LYS A 71 -21.86 -6.00 -10.09
C LYS A 71 -23.09 -6.10 -11.03
N ASN A 72 -23.56 -7.32 -11.33
CA ASN A 72 -24.81 -7.60 -12.06
C ASN A 72 -25.83 -8.24 -11.12
#